data_AF-A0A382TRV3-F1
#
_entry.id   AF-A0A382TRV3-F1
#
_cell.length_a   1.000
_cell.length_b   1.000
_cell.length_c   1.000
_cell.angle_alpha   90.00
_cell.angle_beta   90.00
_cell.angle_gamma   90.00
#
_symmetry.space_group_name_H-M   'P 1'
#
loop_
_entity.id
_entity.type
_entity.pdbx_description
1 polymer ?
#
loop_
_entity_poly.entity_id
_entity_poly.type
_entity_poly.pdbx_seq_one_letter_code
_entity_poly.pdbx_strand_id
1 'polypeptide(L)'
;MEKKSEFCIVGGGISGLMTALILERYFPNKKISLIYSKHHKEIGVGESTNETFLQFLETVQIHPGNFYAHCEGAPKSLIKTKNWLRDNHDWWHFVTSPTNI
;
A
#
# COMPACT_ATOMS: atom_id res chain seq x y z
N MET A 1 28.59 -3.67 -25.18
CA MET A 1 27.24 -3.11 -25.41
C MET A 1 26.61 -2.88 -24.05
N GLU A 2 26.39 -1.62 -23.66
CA GLU A 2 25.87 -1.30 -22.34
C GLU A 2 24.38 -1.67 -22.29
N LYS A 3 24.00 -2.62 -21.43
CA LYS A 3 22.61 -3.10 -21.33
C LYS A 3 21.81 -2.05 -20.56
N LYS A 4 21.18 -1.11 -21.27
CA LYS A 4 20.17 -0.22 -20.69
C LYS A 4 18.95 -1.06 -20.30
N SER A 5 18.92 -1.57 -19.07
CA SER A 5 17.69 -2.14 -18.50
C SER A 5 16.75 -1.00 -18.12
N GLU A 6 15.72 -0.77 -18.92
CA GLU A 6 14.58 0.12 -18.60
C GLU A 6 13.42 -0.70 -18.04
N PHE A 7 12.55 -0.08 -17.22
CA PHE A 7 11.37 -0.73 -16.66
C PHE A 7 10.11 -0.25 -17.38
N CYS A 8 9.25 -1.19 -17.78
CA CYS A 8 7.92 -0.91 -18.31
C CYS A 8 6.87 -1.64 -17.47
N ILE A 9 6.00 -0.88 -16.81
CA ILE A 9 4.90 -1.36 -15.98
C ILE A 9 3.62 -1.24 -16.82
N VAL A 10 2.92 -2.37 -17.01
CA VAL A 10 1.64 -2.41 -17.73
C VAL A 10 0.54 -2.67 -16.71
N GLY A 11 -0.27 -1.64 -16.45
CA GLY A 11 -1.26 -1.63 -15.38
C GLY A 11 -1.01 -0.47 -14.42
N GLY A 12 -2.06 0.30 -14.15
CA GLY A 12 -2.06 1.36 -13.15
C GLY A 12 -2.58 0.84 -11.81
N GLY A 13 -3.43 1.65 -11.17
CA GLY A 13 -3.96 1.36 -9.84
C GLY A 13 -2.85 1.27 -8.79
N ILE A 14 -3.19 0.69 -7.64
CA ILE A 14 -2.29 0.62 -6.49
C ILE A 14 -1.02 -0.17 -6.83
N SER A 15 -1.16 -1.35 -7.43
CA SER A 15 -0.01 -2.22 -7.73
C SER A 15 1.01 -1.57 -8.68
N GLY A 16 0.54 -0.95 -9.77
CA GLY A 16 1.40 -0.29 -10.75
C GLY A 16 2.12 0.94 -10.16
N LEU A 17 1.40 1.79 -9.43
CA LEU A 17 1.95 3.00 -8.84
C LEU A 17 2.92 2.70 -7.69
N MET A 18 2.59 1.76 -6.79
CA MET A 18 3.51 1.35 -5.72
C MET A 18 4.80 0.75 -6.29
N THR A 19 4.69 -0.07 -7.35
CA THR A 19 5.86 -0.61 -8.05
C THR A 19 6.71 0.50 -8.66
N ALA A 20 6.09 1.49 -9.32
CA ALA A 20 6.80 2.61 -9.93
C ALA A 20 7.59 3.42 -8.87
N LEU A 21 6.96 3.74 -7.73
CA LEU A 21 7.61 4.50 -6.65
C LEU A 21 8.81 3.74 -6.04
N ILE A 22 8.67 2.43 -5.83
CA ILE A 22 9.79 1.60 -5.33
C ILE A 22 10.92 1.58 -6.35
N LEU A 23 10.63 1.35 -7.63
CA LEU A 23 11.65 1.32 -8.67
C LEU A 23 12.35 2.68 -8.82
N GLU A 24 11.61 3.78 -8.75
CA GLU A 24 12.16 5.13 -8.81
C GLU A 24 13.13 5.38 -7.64
N ARG A 25 12.77 4.90 -6.45
CA ARG A 25 13.61 5.02 -5.25
C ARG A 25 14.94 4.28 -5.38
N TYR A 26 14.90 3.01 -5.81
CA TYR A 26 16.09 2.16 -5.84
C TYR A 26 16.91 2.30 -7.13
N PHE A 27 16.30 2.79 -8.20
CA PHE A 27 16.92 2.92 -9.52
C PHE A 27 16.71 4.31 -10.13
N PRO A 28 17.17 5.40 -9.47
CA PRO A 28 16.87 6.78 -9.88
C PRO A 28 17.40 7.16 -11.27
N ASN A 29 18.40 6.44 -11.77
CA ASN A 29 18.99 6.67 -13.10
C ASN A 29 18.35 5.79 -14.19
N LYS A 30 17.30 5.02 -13.86
CA LYS A 30 16.60 4.16 -14.82
C LYS A 30 15.31 4.82 -15.27
N LYS A 31 15.03 4.69 -16.56
CA LYS A 31 13.74 5.10 -17.11
C LYS A 31 12.67 4.10 -16.69
N ILE A 32 11.58 4.62 -16.13
CA ILE A 32 10.40 3.87 -15.72
C ILE A 32 9.23 4.38 -16.56
N SER A 33 8.57 3.48 -17.29
CA SER A 33 7.38 3.79 -18.09
C SER A 33 6.17 3.06 -17.49
N LEU A 34 5.09 3.77 -17.22
CA LEU A 34 3.83 3.21 -16.72
C LEU A 34 2.75 3.36 -17.79
N ILE A 35 2.22 2.25 -18.29
CA ILE A 35 1.17 2.21 -19.30
C ILE A 35 -0.11 1.74 -18.62
N TYR A 36 -1.13 2.59 -18.58
CA TYR A 36 -2.42 2.26 -17.97
C TYR A 36 -3.57 2.90 -18.74
N SER A 37 -4.75 2.29 -18.63
CA SER A 37 -5.97 2.78 -19.26
C SER A 37 -6.64 3.82 -18.37
N LYS A 38 -7.01 4.96 -18.95
CA LYS A 38 -7.83 5.99 -18.28
C LYS A 38 -9.30 5.61 -18.10
N HIS A 39 -9.73 4.49 -18.69
CA HIS A 39 -11.14 4.09 -18.73
C HIS A 39 -11.58 3.29 -17.51
N HIS A 40 -10.64 2.79 -16.70
CA HIS A 40 -10.93 2.10 -15.46
C HIS A 40 -10.69 3.05 -14.29
N LYS A 41 -11.75 3.43 -13.59
CA LYS A 41 -11.67 4.15 -12.31
C LYS A 41 -12.04 3.20 -11.19
N GLU A 42 -11.33 3.28 -10.07
CA GLU A 42 -11.79 2.62 -8.85
C GLU A 42 -13.12 3.23 -8.38
N ILE A 43 -13.97 2.37 -7.83
CA ILE A 43 -15.30 2.76 -7.31
C ILE A 43 -15.17 3.52 -5.98
N GLY A 44 -14.01 3.43 -5.30
CA GLY A 44 -13.76 4.09 -4.01
C GLY A 44 -14.16 3.25 -2.80
N VAL A 45 -14.10 1.92 -2.90
CA VAL A 45 -14.22 1.06 -1.71
C VAL A 45 -12.94 1.17 -0.88
N GLY A 46 -13.08 1.44 0.41
CA GLY A 46 -11.93 1.57 1.31
C GLY A 46 -11.12 0.28 1.42
N GLU A 47 -9.80 0.40 1.42
CA GLU A 47 -8.87 -0.72 1.56
C GLU A 47 -8.09 -0.60 2.88
N SER A 48 -7.94 -1.72 3.58
CA SER A 48 -7.15 -1.79 4.80
C SER A 48 -5.71 -2.21 4.48
N THR A 49 -4.76 -1.69 5.25
CA THR A 49 -3.35 -2.11 5.20
C THR A 49 -2.94 -2.94 6.44
N ASN A 50 -1.67 -3.30 6.52
CA ASN A 50 -0.99 -3.89 7.67
C ASN A 50 0.21 -3.00 8.10
N GLU A 51 0.93 -3.43 9.13
CA GLU A 51 2.05 -2.71 9.74
C GLU A 51 3.21 -2.43 8.77
N THR A 52 3.42 -3.27 7.76
CA THR A 52 4.50 -3.08 6.78
C THR A 52 4.25 -1.91 5.83
N PHE A 53 3.02 -1.38 5.78
CA PHE A 53 2.72 -0.22 4.94
C PHE A 53 3.47 1.05 5.38
N LEU A 54 3.75 1.20 6.68
CA LEU A 54 4.58 2.31 7.15
C LEU A 54 6.02 2.22 6.62
N GLN A 55 6.56 1.00 6.49
CA GLN A 55 7.88 0.77 5.89
C GLN A 55 7.88 1.12 4.40
N PHE A 56 6.78 0.84 3.69
CA PHE A 56 6.60 1.29 2.30
C PHE A 56 6.67 2.82 2.21
N LEU A 57 5.87 3.54 3.02
CA LEU A 57 5.84 5.01 3.03
C LEU A 57 7.23 5.60 3.34
N GLU A 58 7.93 5.05 4.32
CA GLU A 58 9.31 5.43 4.64
C GLU A 58 10.25 5.20 3.45
N THR A 59 10.16 4.04 2.79
CA THR A 59 10.98 3.69 1.63
C THR A 59 10.82 4.70 0.50
N VAL A 60 9.57 5.05 0.16
CA VAL A 60 9.26 6.00 -0.92
C VAL A 60 9.28 7.46 -0.44
N GLN A 61 9.72 7.72 0.78
CA GLN A 61 9.86 9.04 1.40
C GLN A 61 8.55 9.86 1.45
N ILE A 62 7.42 9.19 1.64
CA ILE A 62 6.12 9.85 1.86
C ILE A 62 5.87 9.93 3.36
N HIS A 63 5.68 11.15 3.87
CA HIS A 63 5.31 11.35 5.26
C HIS A 63 3.91 10.75 5.53
N PRO A 64 3.70 9.95 6.60
CA PRO A 64 2.40 9.34 6.88
C PRO A 64 1.24 10.33 6.96
N GLY A 65 1.47 11.54 7.47
CA GLY A 65 0.47 12.61 7.51
C GLY A 65 -0.04 13.01 6.12
N ASN A 66 0.80 12.98 5.09
CA ASN A 66 0.37 13.27 3.72
C ASN A 66 -0.51 12.15 3.17
N PHE A 67 -0.18 10.89 3.48
CA PHE A 67 -1.01 9.75 3.11
C PHE A 67 -2.41 9.88 3.72
N TYR A 68 -2.53 10.15 5.02
CA TYR A 68 -3.84 10.34 5.66
C TYR A 68 -4.62 11.53 5.08
N ALA A 69 -3.95 12.65 4.83
CA ALA A 69 -4.60 13.87 4.31
C ALA A 69 -5.09 13.74 2.85
N HIS A 70 -4.39 12.97 2.01
CA HIS A 70 -4.68 12.90 0.57
C HIS A 70 -5.36 11.61 0.13
N CYS A 71 -5.43 10.58 0.98
CA CYS A 71 -6.03 9.29 0.65
C CYS A 71 -7.25 8.93 1.51
N GLU A 72 -7.84 9.90 2.22
CA GLU A 72 -8.97 9.68 3.14
C GLU A 72 -8.71 8.54 4.15
N GLY A 73 -7.45 8.41 4.58
CA GLY A 73 -7.02 7.32 5.43
C GLY A 73 -7.47 7.48 6.88
N ALA A 74 -7.71 6.36 7.56
CA ALA A 74 -7.92 6.31 9.00
C ALA A 74 -6.93 5.33 9.66
N PRO A 75 -6.46 5.60 10.89
CA PRO A 75 -5.57 4.68 11.59
C PRO A 75 -6.28 3.36 11.91
N LYS A 76 -5.60 2.24 11.67
CA LYS A 76 -6.07 0.88 12.01
C LYS A 76 -5.24 0.29 13.14
N SER A 77 -5.89 -0.11 14.23
CA SER A 77 -5.22 -0.73 15.38
C SER A 77 -5.44 -2.24 15.47
N LEU A 78 -6.57 -2.76 14.94
CA LEU A 78 -6.96 -4.15 15.07
C LEU A 78 -7.94 -4.60 13.98
N ILE A 79 -8.17 -5.91 13.91
CA ILE A 79 -9.27 -6.54 13.19
C ILE A 79 -10.20 -7.18 14.22
N LYS A 80 -11.50 -6.88 14.17
CA LYS A 80 -12.52 -7.54 14.97
C LYS A 80 -13.17 -8.66 14.15
N THR A 81 -12.91 -9.89 14.55
CA THR A 81 -13.46 -11.08 13.92
C THR A 81 -14.75 -11.47 14.62
N LYS A 82 -15.88 -11.50 13.91
CA LYS A 82 -17.22 -11.74 14.48
C LYS A 82 -17.84 -13.04 13.98
N ASN A 83 -18.32 -13.89 14.89
CA ASN A 83 -19.05 -15.13 14.58
C ASN A 83 -18.31 -16.15 13.70
N TRP A 84 -16.98 -16.15 13.71
CA TRP A 84 -16.19 -17.10 12.90
C TRP A 84 -16.06 -18.49 13.53
N LEU A 85 -16.03 -18.60 14.86
CA LEU A 85 -15.92 -19.88 15.56
C LEU A 85 -17.29 -20.50 15.87
N ARG A 86 -18.24 -19.66 16.32
CA ARG A 86 -19.64 -20.00 16.62
C ARG A 86 -20.46 -18.72 16.75
N ASP A 87 -21.78 -18.86 16.78
CA ASP A 87 -22.69 -17.74 17.00
C ASP A 87 -22.36 -16.98 18.29
N ASN A 88 -22.41 -15.64 18.21
CA ASN A 88 -22.12 -14.70 19.29
C ASN A 88 -20.69 -14.80 19.86
N HIS A 89 -19.73 -15.28 19.06
CA HIS A 89 -18.32 -15.34 19.44
C HIS A 89 -17.48 -14.36 18.61
N ASP A 90 -17.00 -13.30 19.27
CA ASP A 90 -16.13 -12.28 18.71
C ASP A 90 -14.72 -12.34 19.31
N TRP A 91 -13.69 -12.04 18.52
CA TRP A 91 -12.33 -11.80 19.04
C TRP A 91 -11.61 -10.69 18.27
N TRP A 92 -10.47 -10.24 18.82
CA TRP A 92 -9.68 -9.13 18.28
C TRP A 92 -8.28 -9.61 17.93
N HIS A 93 -7.82 -9.27 16.73
CA HIS A 93 -6.45 -9.48 16.29
C HIS A 93 -5.78 -8.11 16.14
N PHE A 94 -4.88 -7.78 17.06
CA PHE A 94 -4.18 -6.50 17.09
C PHE A 94 -3.09 -6.46 16.02
N VAL A 95 -2.91 -5.30 15.39
CA VAL A 95 -1.87 -5.09 14.37
C VAL A 95 -0.48 -5.07 15.00
N THR A 96 -0.38 -4.67 16.26
CA THR A 96 0.84 -4.72 17.06
C THR A 96 0.63 -5.64 18.26
N SER A 97 1.67 -6.37 18.68
CA SER A 97 1.59 -7.13 19.93
C SER A 97 1.21 -6.20 21.09
N PRO A 98 0.30 -6.63 21.98
CA PRO A 98 -0.14 -5.83 23.13
C PRO A 98 0.95 -5.61 24.20
N THR A 99 2.21 -5.97 23.94
CA THR A 99 3.30 -6.02 24.92
C THR A 99 4.27 -4.83 24.89
N ASN A 100 3.95 -3.74 24.19
CA ASN A 100 4.75 -2.51 24.21
C ASN A 100 4.00 -1.32 24.83
N ILE A 101 3.32 -1.57 25.95
CA ILE A 101 2.88 -0.57 26.92
C ILE A 101 3.23 -1.06 28.31
#